data_AF-A0A1I2B822-F1
#
_entry.id   AF-A0A1I2B822-F1
#
_cell.length_a   1.000
_cell.length_b   1.000
_cell.length_c   1.000
_cell.angle_alpha   90.00
_cell.angle_beta   90.00
_cell.angle_gamma   90.00
#
_symmetry.space_group_name_H-M   'P 1'
#
loop_
_entity.id
_entity.type
_entity.pdbx_description
1 polymer ?
#
loop_
_entity_poly.entity_id
_entity_poly.type
_entity_poly.pdbx_seq_one_letter_code
_entity_poly.pdbx_strand_id
1 'polypeptide(L)' 'MTVDLGMPANPEPVLAERRKTRQLQVGPVGVGSDHPVSVQTMTTTNTTDIN' A
#
# COMPACT_ATOMS: atom_id res chain seq x y z
N MET A 1 -37.03 1.87 -3.39
CA MET A 1 -36.25 0.67 -3.76
C MET A 1 -34.81 0.93 -3.36
N THR A 2 -34.26 0.14 -2.45
CA THR A 2 -32.86 0.22 -2.03
C THR A 2 -32.08 -0.85 -2.79
N VAL A 3 -31.01 -0.47 -3.47
CA VAL A 3 -30.15 -1.39 -4.22
C VAL A 3 -29.04 -1.84 -3.27
N ASP A 4 -28.93 -3.15 -3.04
CA ASP A 4 -27.83 -3.71 -2.26
C ASP A 4 -26.58 -3.77 -3.16
N LEU A 5 -25.52 -3.05 -2.76
CA LEU A 5 -24.28 -2.90 -3.54
C LEU A 5 -23.27 -4.03 -3.27
N GLY A 6 -23.59 -4.98 -2.37
CA GLY A 6 -22.66 -6.01 -1.94
C GLY A 6 -21.49 -5.47 -1.11
N MET A 7 -20.83 -6.36 -0.39
CA MET A 7 -19.59 -6.04 0.32
C MET A 7 -18.39 -6.31 -0.60
N PRO A 8 -17.33 -5.46 -0.57
CA PRO A 8 -16.12 -5.71 -1.34
C PRO A 8 -15.49 -7.05 -0.95
N ALA A 9 -14.86 -7.71 -1.91
CA ALA A 9 -14.17 -8.98 -1.67
C ALA A 9 -13.08 -8.81 -0.62
N ASN A 10 -12.93 -9.81 0.25
CA ASN A 10 -11.89 -9.83 1.26
C ASN A 10 -10.51 -9.91 0.58
N PRO A 11 -9.45 -9.28 1.14
CA PRO A 11 -8.11 -9.39 0.59
C PRO A 11 -7.68 -10.86 0.49
N GLU A 12 -6.91 -11.16 -0.56
CA GLU A 12 -6.39 -12.50 -0.81
C GLU A 12 -5.56 -13.02 0.37
N PRO A 13 -5.58 -14.34 0.64
CA PRO A 13 -4.78 -14.93 1.70
C PRO A 13 -3.29 -14.75 1.43
N VAL A 14 -2.53 -14.49 2.50
CA VAL A 14 -1.08 -14.32 2.44
C VAL A 14 -0.43 -15.65 2.06
N LEU A 15 0.15 -15.73 0.86
CA LEU A 15 0.72 -16.97 0.28
C LEU A 15 1.91 -17.53 1.09
N ALA A 16 2.68 -16.65 1.73
CA ALA A 16 3.83 -17.00 2.57
C ALA A 16 4.19 -15.84 3.51
N GLU A 17 4.86 -16.15 4.62
CA GLU A 17 5.39 -15.12 5.50
C GLU A 17 6.37 -14.19 4.77
N ARG A 18 6.32 -12.89 5.10
CA ARG A 18 7.23 -11.89 4.53
C ARG A 18 8.66 -12.14 5.02
N ARG A 19 9.62 -12.15 4.09
CA ARG A 19 11.05 -12.25 4.41
C ARG A 19 11.48 -11.15 5.40
N LYS A 20 12.28 -11.52 6.42
CA LYS A 20 12.94 -10.55 7.31
C LYS A 20 13.97 -9.72 6.53
N THR A 21 13.80 -8.40 6.57
CA THR A 21 14.66 -7.41 5.94
C THR A 21 15.16 -6.37 6.94
N ARG A 22 16.18 -5.60 6.58
CA ARG A 22 16.55 -4.38 7.30
C ARG A 22 15.35 -3.42 7.36
N GLN A 23 15.18 -2.73 8.49
CA GLN A 23 14.17 -1.69 8.67
C GLN A 23 14.71 -0.32 8.22
N LEU A 24 13.86 0.44 7.55
CA LEU A 24 14.15 1.77 7.01
C LEU A 24 13.03 2.74 7.38
N GLN A 25 13.38 4.02 7.46
CA GLN A 25 12.42 5.11 7.60
C GLN A 25 12.42 5.94 6.31
N VAL A 26 11.25 6.10 5.69
CA VAL A 26 11.01 7.00 4.56
C VAL A 26 10.13 8.14 5.07
N GLY A 27 10.76 9.23 5.50
CA GLY A 27 10.08 10.23 6.31
C GLY A 27 9.53 9.60 7.59
N PRO A 28 8.23 9.75 7.91
CA PRO A 28 7.59 9.11 9.07
C PRO A 28 7.15 7.64 8.81
N VAL A 29 7.38 7.09 7.61
CA VAL A 29 6.89 5.77 7.22
C VAL A 29 7.97 4.70 7.44
N GLY A 30 7.69 3.74 8.32
CA GLY A 30 8.52 2.56 8.53
C GLY A 30 8.36 1.54 7.40
N VAL A 31 9.47 1.04 6.85
CA VAL A 31 9.50 0.06 5.75
C VAL A 31 10.43 -1.09 6.12
N GLY A 32 9.93 -2.33 6.05
CA GLY A 32 10.73 -3.53 6.32
C GLY A 32 10.27 -4.32 7.55
N SER A 33 10.49 -5.64 7.54
CA SER A 33 10.15 -6.61 8.60
C SER A 33 8.87 -6.29 9.39
N ASP A 34 9.03 -5.68 10.56
CA ASP A 34 7.99 -5.48 11.57
C ASP A 34 6.98 -4.38 11.19
N HIS A 35 7.25 -3.65 10.10
CA HIS A 35 6.33 -2.68 9.53
C HIS A 35 5.43 -3.31 8.44
N PRO A 36 4.17 -2.85 8.30
CA PRO A 36 3.28 -3.28 7.22
C PRO A 36 3.88 -2.99 5.84
N VAL A 37 3.41 -3.70 4.82
CA VAL A 37 3.81 -3.42 3.42
C VAL A 37 3.24 -2.07 3.02
N SER A 38 4.11 -1.11 2.73
CA SER A 38 3.72 0.23 2.30
C SER A 38 3.19 0.21 0.87
N VAL A 39 2.10 0.94 0.62
CA VAL A 39 1.61 1.18 -0.74
C VAL A 39 2.28 2.45 -1.27
N GLN A 40 2.80 2.39 -2.50
CA GLN A 40 3.44 3.51 -3.18
C GLN A 40 2.76 3.74 -4.53
N THR A 41 2.78 5.00 -4.99
CA THR A 41 2.31 5.38 -6.33
C THR A 41 3.34 6.26 -7.03
N MET A 42 3.07 6.61 -8.28
CA MET A 42 3.87 7.51 -9.11
C MET A 42 2.94 8.41 -9.92
N THR A 43 3.26 9.70 -9.97
CA THR A 43 2.51 10.67 -10.78
C THR A 43 2.84 10.50 -12.26
N THR A 44 1.85 10.75 -13.12
CA THR A 44 2.01 10.73 -14.59
C THR A 44 2.06 12.12 -15.22
N THR A 45 1.77 13.17 -14.45
CA THR A 45 1.89 14.57 -14.88
C THR A 45 3.35 15.01 -14.93
N ASN A 46 3.63 16.10 -15.65
CA ASN A 46 4.98 16.65 -15.69
C ASN A 46 5.37 17.21 -14.31
N THR A 47 6.48 16.75 -13.75
CA THR A 47 6.98 17.21 -12.43
C THR A 47 7.21 18.72 -12.38
N THR A 48 7.52 19.37 -13.51
CA THR A 48 7.68 20.83 -13.55
C THR A 48 6.35 21.58 -13.61
N ASP A 49 5.25 20.89 -13.93
CA ASP A 49 3.91 21.44 -13.87
C ASP A 49 3.35 21.26 -12.46
N ILE A 50 3.28 22.37 -11.72
CA ILE A 50 3.01 22.37 -10.28
C ILE A 50 1.53 22.68 -9.94
N ASN A 51 0.68 22.90 -10.96
CA ASN A 51 -0.75 23.22 -10.82
C ASN A 51 -1.64 22.12 -11.42
#